data_AF-A0A151BPJ1-F1
#
_entry.id   AF-A0A151BPJ1-F1
#
_cell.length_a   1.000
_cell.length_b   1.000
_cell.length_c   1.000
_cell.angle_alpha   90.00
_cell.angle_beta   90.00
_cell.angle_gamma   90.00
#
_symmetry.space_group_name_H-M   'P 1'
#
loop_
_entity.id
_entity.type
_entity.pdbx_description
1 polymer ?
#
loop_
_entity_poly.entity_id
_entity_poly.type
_entity_poly.pdbx_seq_one_letter_code
_entity_poly.pdbx_strand_id
1 'polypeptide(L)'
;MTKSIMVNNDGHGVFYTGMYDSKESIERNLEVYRDTFVKVLEWCISLGSKSNYPSKVTELIGEDVKEFPRRGDRLLSEVLRRLISSGVDPLRVVIDKCHEINVKVFPSMRMNPDYNPGWMGEGFAKMYNSRFWWENPHLRIKDRNGRLQTKLSYAYPEVQKFKLEVLKEMLNYDIDGLNLDFLRHPPFLGYEDPLIEGFKKEYGRSPLDLPEDDRRWLRYKARVMTGFMWKLRRILDDVQKDRGKRSEISVRVDHRYYFKQGLDVSRWIREGLVDKVIVSEHGLGGFVFSLRPFVEMTKGGPCELYFGEEAVCSGHDLTPEEDRLLAQGKITESDLRRRKLSLKEYCERALRWYKEGADGVHIFNDPHNREAFKILGDLGKIREFLRRT
;
A
#
# COMPACT_ATOMS: atom_id res chain seq x y z
N MET A 1 -25.65 -2.43 -13.60
CA MET A 1 -24.29 -3.01 -13.73
C MET A 1 -23.62 -2.85 -12.39
N THR A 2 -23.24 -3.96 -11.77
CA THR A 2 -22.57 -3.98 -10.47
C THR A 2 -21.10 -3.68 -10.65
N LYS A 3 -20.54 -2.86 -9.76
CA LYS A 3 -19.13 -2.50 -9.66
C LYS A 3 -18.56 -3.11 -8.39
N SER A 4 -17.26 -3.42 -8.39
CA SER A 4 -16.60 -3.99 -7.22
C SER A 4 -15.92 -2.90 -6.38
N ILE A 5 -15.80 -3.15 -5.08
CA ILE A 5 -15.05 -2.28 -4.17
C ILE A 5 -13.83 -3.05 -3.68
N MET A 6 -12.68 -2.41 -3.73
CA MET A 6 -11.48 -2.82 -3.00
C MET A 6 -11.29 -1.88 -1.81
N VAL A 7 -10.90 -2.41 -0.66
CA VAL A 7 -10.66 -1.60 0.54
C VAL A 7 -9.25 -1.87 1.03
N ASN A 8 -8.50 -0.81 1.33
CA ASN A 8 -7.24 -0.94 2.03
C ASN A 8 -7.45 -0.74 3.52
N ASN A 9 -6.99 -1.72 4.30
CA ASN A 9 -6.74 -1.55 5.73
C ASN A 9 -5.23 -1.42 5.92
N ASP A 10 -4.81 -0.32 6.57
CA ASP A 10 -3.40 0.04 6.73
C ASP A 10 -2.62 -0.89 7.67
N GLY A 11 -3.29 -1.87 8.31
CA GLY A 11 -2.70 -2.86 9.19
C GLY A 11 -2.03 -2.25 10.43
N HIS A 12 -2.33 -0.99 10.74
CA HIS A 12 -1.72 -0.21 11.81
C HIS A 12 -2.79 0.46 12.67
N GLY A 13 -3.66 1.28 12.07
CA GLY A 13 -4.64 2.10 12.78
C GLY A 13 -5.58 1.27 13.66
N VAL A 14 -5.92 0.05 13.23
CA VAL A 14 -6.77 -0.88 13.98
C VAL A 14 -6.12 -1.44 15.25
N PHE A 15 -4.80 -1.62 15.25
CA PHE A 15 -4.05 -2.00 16.46
C PHE A 15 -3.71 -0.77 17.31
N TYR A 16 -3.36 0.34 16.66
CA TYR A 16 -3.04 1.62 17.30
C TYR A 16 -4.18 2.16 18.16
N THR A 17 -5.43 1.94 17.72
CA THR A 17 -6.64 2.34 18.45
C THR A 17 -7.17 1.27 19.39
N GLY A 18 -6.60 0.07 19.40
CA GLY A 18 -7.07 -1.06 20.19
C GLY A 18 -8.33 -1.75 19.65
N MET A 19 -8.78 -1.40 18.43
CA MET A 19 -9.91 -2.10 17.79
C MET A 19 -9.64 -3.60 17.59
N TYR A 20 -8.38 -3.96 17.33
CA TYR A 20 -7.91 -5.32 17.07
C TYR A 20 -7.06 -5.83 18.25
N ASP A 21 -7.69 -6.08 19.39
CA ASP A 21 -7.03 -6.48 20.65
C ASP A 21 -6.99 -8.00 20.92
N SER A 22 -7.77 -8.77 20.17
CA SER A 22 -8.05 -10.21 20.36
C SER A 22 -8.44 -10.83 19.01
N LYS A 23 -8.42 -12.16 18.90
CA LYS A 23 -8.92 -12.84 17.69
C LYS A 23 -10.36 -12.44 17.39
N GLU A 24 -11.22 -12.45 18.41
CA GLU A 24 -12.64 -12.18 18.31
C GLU A 24 -12.92 -10.73 17.91
N SER A 25 -12.11 -9.77 18.35
CA SER A 25 -12.28 -8.38 17.92
C SER A 25 -11.82 -8.15 16.49
N ILE A 26 -10.74 -8.81 16.02
CA ILE A 26 -10.37 -8.81 14.61
C ILE A 26 -11.55 -9.32 13.78
N GLU A 27 -12.08 -10.50 14.10
CA GLU A 27 -13.19 -11.13 13.38
C GLU A 27 -14.44 -10.25 13.36
N ARG A 28 -14.82 -9.70 14.51
CA ARG A 28 -15.99 -8.82 14.66
C ARG A 28 -15.86 -7.56 13.82
N ASN A 29 -14.67 -6.96 13.72
CA ASN A 29 -14.50 -5.73 12.93
C ASN A 29 -14.53 -6.01 11.41
N LEU A 30 -14.17 -7.21 10.97
CA LEU A 30 -14.23 -7.60 9.55
C LEU A 30 -15.66 -7.85 9.06
N GLU A 31 -16.63 -8.07 9.96
CA GLU A 31 -18.06 -8.15 9.63
C GLU A 31 -18.61 -6.91 8.91
N VAL A 32 -17.90 -5.79 9.02
CA VAL A 32 -18.22 -4.56 8.31
C VAL A 32 -18.29 -4.76 6.78
N TYR A 33 -17.63 -5.78 6.24
CA TYR A 33 -17.62 -6.10 4.82
C TYR A 33 -18.71 -7.10 4.37
N ARG A 34 -19.33 -7.85 5.29
CA ARG A 34 -20.33 -8.88 4.96
C ARG A 34 -21.55 -8.25 4.26
N ASP A 35 -22.02 -8.88 3.18
CA ASP A 35 -23.18 -8.44 2.39
C ASP A 35 -23.02 -7.00 1.83
N THR A 36 -21.80 -6.65 1.43
CA THR A 36 -21.47 -5.39 0.76
C THR A 36 -20.89 -5.63 -0.63
N PHE A 37 -20.55 -4.55 -1.34
CA PHE A 37 -19.85 -4.64 -2.62
C PHE A 37 -18.32 -4.76 -2.49
N VAL A 38 -17.79 -4.84 -1.27
CA VAL A 38 -16.37 -5.13 -1.05
C VAL A 38 -16.07 -6.55 -1.50
N LYS A 39 -15.12 -6.68 -2.44
CA LYS A 39 -14.68 -7.96 -3.00
C LYS A 39 -13.24 -8.30 -2.67
N VAL A 40 -12.41 -7.28 -2.40
CA VAL A 40 -11.02 -7.45 -1.99
C VAL A 40 -10.74 -6.57 -0.79
N LEU A 41 -10.19 -7.18 0.26
CA LEU A 41 -9.50 -6.48 1.34
C LEU A 41 -7.99 -6.52 1.06
N GLU A 42 -7.40 -5.35 0.88
CA GLU A 42 -5.96 -5.16 0.91
C GLU A 42 -5.53 -4.95 2.36
N TRP A 43 -4.95 -5.99 2.98
CA TRP A 43 -4.47 -5.92 4.35
C TRP A 43 -2.99 -5.57 4.36
N CYS A 44 -2.64 -4.36 4.79
CA CYS A 44 -1.25 -3.94 4.82
C CYS A 44 -0.46 -4.75 5.86
N ILE A 45 0.59 -5.44 5.43
CA ILE A 45 1.36 -6.36 6.29
C ILE A 45 2.50 -5.68 7.05
N SER A 46 2.76 -4.41 6.74
CA SER A 46 3.79 -3.60 7.37
C SER A 46 3.44 -2.10 7.31
N LEU A 47 3.87 -1.33 8.32
CA LEU A 47 3.85 0.14 8.24
C LEU A 47 5.19 0.68 7.74
N GLY A 48 6.29 0.19 8.33
CA GLY A 48 7.66 0.33 7.86
C GLY A 48 8.13 -0.96 7.17
N SER A 49 9.40 -1.33 7.34
CA SER A 49 9.89 -2.64 6.90
C SER A 49 9.69 -3.76 7.93
N LYS A 50 9.25 -3.46 9.15
CA LYS A 50 8.79 -4.44 10.17
C LYS A 50 7.33 -4.84 9.98
N SER A 51 6.99 -6.09 10.29
CA SER A 51 5.67 -6.69 10.03
C SER A 51 4.67 -6.53 11.19
N ASN A 52 3.39 -6.70 10.89
CA ASN A 52 2.30 -6.84 11.88
C ASN A 52 1.79 -8.29 12.05
N TYR A 53 2.54 -9.25 11.52
CA TYR A 53 2.30 -10.70 11.57
C TYR A 53 3.63 -11.40 11.94
N PRO A 54 3.61 -12.68 12.37
CA PRO A 54 4.81 -13.39 12.82
C PRO A 54 5.69 -13.83 11.63
N SER A 55 6.29 -12.86 10.95
CA SER A 55 7.20 -13.06 9.81
C SER A 55 8.48 -13.78 10.22
N LYS A 56 9.02 -14.61 9.33
CA LYS A 56 10.37 -15.18 9.43
C LYS A 56 11.42 -14.36 8.68
N VAL A 57 10.99 -13.32 7.95
CA VAL A 57 11.86 -12.48 7.11
C VAL A 57 12.19 -11.15 7.79
N THR A 58 11.25 -10.58 8.55
CA THR A 58 11.44 -9.31 9.25
C THR A 58 10.88 -9.35 10.67
N GLU A 59 11.35 -8.45 11.51
CA GLU A 59 10.91 -8.32 12.90
C GLU A 59 9.48 -7.78 13.00
N LEU A 60 8.87 -8.01 14.17
CA LEU A 60 7.56 -7.45 14.51
C LEU A 60 7.68 -5.95 14.80
N ILE A 61 6.64 -5.17 14.48
CA ILE A 61 6.57 -3.75 14.82
C ILE A 61 6.74 -3.56 16.35
N GLY A 62 7.66 -2.67 16.72
CA GLY A 62 8.00 -2.39 18.12
C GLY A 62 8.87 -3.43 18.81
N GLU A 63 9.31 -4.47 18.11
CA GLU A 63 10.35 -5.38 18.61
C GLU A 63 11.64 -4.62 18.90
N ASP A 64 12.28 -4.95 20.02
CA ASP A 64 13.48 -4.30 20.59
C ASP A 64 13.32 -2.80 20.94
N VAL A 65 12.09 -2.30 21.02
CA VAL A 65 11.79 -0.91 21.43
C VAL A 65 11.29 -0.86 22.87
N LYS A 66 11.87 0.06 23.66
CA LYS A 66 11.46 0.34 25.05
C LYS A 66 10.65 1.63 25.20
N GLU A 67 10.88 2.58 24.31
CA GLU A 67 10.26 3.91 24.34
C GLU A 67 9.43 4.13 23.09
N PHE A 68 8.20 4.57 23.29
CA PHE A 68 7.22 4.74 22.21
C PHE A 68 6.89 6.23 22.05
N PRO A 69 6.87 6.74 20.82
CA PRO A 69 6.64 8.17 20.59
C PRO A 69 5.20 8.59 20.93
N ARG A 70 4.22 7.69 20.80
CA ARG A 70 2.80 7.94 21.12
C ARG A 70 2.21 6.76 21.90
N ARG A 71 1.12 7.01 22.63
CA ARG A 71 0.38 5.98 23.39
C ARG A 71 -0.12 4.85 22.49
N GLY A 72 -0.66 5.17 21.32
CA GLY A 72 -1.14 4.16 20.38
C GLY A 72 -0.02 3.33 19.75
N ASP A 73 1.20 3.88 19.62
CA ASP A 73 2.36 3.11 19.16
C ASP A 73 2.75 2.04 20.19
N ARG A 74 2.72 2.40 21.48
CA ARG A 74 2.90 1.43 22.58
C ARG A 74 1.82 0.36 22.54
N LEU A 75 0.56 0.77 22.47
CA LEU A 75 -0.59 -0.15 22.45
C LEU A 75 -0.47 -1.15 21.30
N LEU A 76 -0.17 -0.67 20.08
CA LEU A 76 0.03 -1.53 18.92
C LEU A 76 1.10 -2.59 19.19
N SER A 77 2.26 -2.19 19.71
CA SER A 77 3.35 -3.13 19.99
C SER A 77 2.99 -4.17 21.05
N GLU A 78 2.33 -3.74 22.13
CA GLU A 78 1.88 -4.61 23.22
C GLU A 78 0.81 -5.61 22.75
N VAL A 79 -0.15 -5.14 21.94
CA VAL A 79 -1.22 -5.96 21.36
C VAL A 79 -0.64 -7.00 20.42
N LEU A 80 0.19 -6.60 19.46
CA LEU A 80 0.80 -7.54 18.51
C LEU A 80 1.63 -8.61 19.24
N ARG A 81 2.45 -8.19 20.23
CA ARG A 81 3.23 -9.13 21.05
C ARG A 81 2.34 -10.12 21.77
N ARG A 82 1.26 -9.65 22.39
CA ARG A 82 0.30 -10.50 23.14
C ARG A 82 -0.41 -11.49 22.22
N LEU A 83 -0.89 -11.03 21.07
CA LEU A 83 -1.56 -11.90 20.08
C LEU A 83 -0.62 -13.02 19.65
N ILE A 84 0.59 -12.67 19.22
CA ILE A 84 1.57 -13.65 18.72
C ILE A 84 2.02 -14.60 19.84
N SER A 85 2.30 -14.10 21.05
CA SER A 85 2.73 -14.95 22.17
C SER A 85 1.63 -15.90 22.66
N SER A 86 0.36 -15.59 22.39
CA SER A 86 -0.79 -16.46 22.67
C SER A 86 -1.15 -17.38 21.50
N GLY A 87 -0.34 -17.40 20.43
CA GLY A 87 -0.55 -18.25 19.27
C GLY A 87 -1.54 -17.69 18.24
N VAL A 88 -1.93 -16.42 18.36
CA VAL A 88 -2.81 -15.75 17.40
C VAL A 88 -1.98 -15.03 16.35
N ASP A 89 -2.00 -15.53 15.12
CA ASP A 89 -1.46 -14.85 13.93
C ASP A 89 -2.54 -13.90 13.36
N PRO A 90 -2.36 -12.57 13.44
CA PRO A 90 -3.38 -11.62 12.97
C PRO A 90 -3.70 -11.74 11.48
N LEU A 91 -2.68 -12.03 10.64
CA LEU A 91 -2.88 -12.17 9.20
C LEU A 91 -3.73 -13.42 8.89
N ARG A 92 -3.47 -14.53 9.60
CA ARG A 92 -4.28 -15.75 9.46
C ARG A 92 -5.73 -15.49 9.82
N VAL A 93 -5.99 -14.82 10.96
CA VAL A 93 -7.36 -14.49 11.40
C VAL A 93 -8.08 -13.62 10.36
N VAL A 94 -7.39 -12.62 9.79
CA VAL A 94 -7.96 -11.77 8.74
C VAL A 94 -8.33 -12.59 7.50
N ILE A 95 -7.44 -13.46 7.04
CA ILE A 95 -7.68 -14.31 5.87
C ILE A 95 -8.87 -15.23 6.09
N ASP A 96 -8.84 -16.02 7.17
CA ASP A 96 -9.87 -17.02 7.47
C ASP A 96 -11.25 -16.35 7.59
N LYS A 97 -11.32 -15.21 8.29
CA LYS A 97 -12.57 -14.47 8.44
C LYS A 97 -13.07 -13.87 7.13
N CYS A 98 -12.19 -13.30 6.33
CA CYS A 98 -12.58 -12.72 5.05
C CYS A 98 -13.12 -13.79 4.09
N HIS A 99 -12.50 -14.98 4.05
CA HIS A 99 -12.99 -16.12 3.29
C HIS A 99 -14.37 -16.59 3.76
N GLU A 100 -14.59 -16.67 5.07
CA GLU A 100 -15.92 -16.98 5.65
C GLU A 100 -17.02 -16.02 5.16
N ILE A 101 -16.68 -14.76 4.93
CA ILE A 101 -17.62 -13.72 4.48
C ILE A 101 -17.55 -13.43 2.97
N ASN A 102 -16.88 -14.29 2.20
CA ASN A 102 -16.71 -14.19 0.74
C ASN A 102 -16.00 -12.91 0.25
N VAL A 103 -14.98 -12.46 0.99
CA VAL A 103 -14.09 -11.36 0.63
C VAL A 103 -12.69 -11.93 0.38
N LYS A 104 -12.10 -11.60 -0.79
CA LYS A 104 -10.72 -11.97 -1.10
C LYS A 104 -9.74 -11.17 -0.26
N VAL A 105 -8.59 -11.75 0.11
CA VAL A 105 -7.54 -11.05 0.85
C VAL A 105 -6.25 -10.94 0.05
N PHE A 106 -5.79 -9.71 -0.09
CA PHE A 106 -4.52 -9.37 -0.71
C PHE A 106 -3.62 -8.78 0.37
N PRO A 107 -2.61 -9.52 0.87
CA PRO A 107 -1.54 -8.90 1.63
C PRO A 107 -0.92 -7.74 0.84
N SER A 108 -0.95 -6.55 1.44
CA SER A 108 -0.51 -5.29 0.85
C SER A 108 0.84 -4.92 1.40
N MET A 109 1.84 -4.79 0.53
CA MET A 109 3.16 -4.29 0.90
C MET A 109 3.32 -2.84 0.45
N ARG A 110 3.64 -1.96 1.40
CA ARG A 110 4.15 -0.62 1.10
C ARG A 110 5.52 -0.77 0.45
N MET A 111 5.70 -0.27 -0.77
CA MET A 111 6.87 -0.67 -1.56
C MET A 111 8.18 -0.01 -1.12
N ASN A 112 8.15 1.13 -0.39
CA ASN A 112 9.37 1.73 0.17
C ASN A 112 9.20 2.45 1.53
N PRO A 113 8.75 1.76 2.58
CA PRO A 113 8.11 2.39 3.74
C PRO A 113 9.05 2.93 4.82
N ASP A 114 10.37 2.82 4.66
CA ASP A 114 11.32 3.10 5.75
C ASP A 114 11.38 4.57 6.17
N TYR A 115 11.39 4.84 7.48
CA TYR A 115 11.28 6.18 8.03
C TYR A 115 12.63 6.83 8.36
N ASN A 116 12.70 8.16 8.22
CA ASN A 116 13.87 8.93 8.59
C ASN A 116 13.94 9.08 10.13
N PRO A 117 15.06 8.74 10.79
CA PRO A 117 15.21 8.90 12.24
C PRO A 117 15.04 10.33 12.77
N GLY A 118 15.17 11.35 11.91
CA GLY A 118 15.01 12.75 12.27
C GLY A 118 13.58 13.30 12.23
N TRP A 119 12.59 12.55 11.73
CA TRP A 119 11.23 13.07 11.54
C TRP A 119 10.40 13.07 12.84
N MET A 120 10.12 11.88 13.40
CA MET A 120 9.38 11.70 14.66
C MET A 120 10.27 11.12 15.78
N GLY A 121 11.58 11.36 15.65
CA GLY A 121 12.60 10.82 16.53
C GLY A 121 13.02 9.38 16.17
N GLU A 122 14.20 9.00 16.66
CA GLU A 122 14.83 7.72 16.35
C GLU A 122 13.98 6.52 16.82
N GLY A 123 13.26 6.66 17.95
CA GLY A 123 12.36 5.63 18.47
C GLY A 123 11.26 5.25 17.46
N PHE A 124 10.74 6.22 16.71
CA PHE A 124 9.79 5.97 15.63
C PHE A 124 10.42 5.11 14.51
N ALA A 125 11.62 5.49 14.05
CA ALA A 125 12.31 4.72 13.03
C ALA A 125 12.70 3.31 13.54
N LYS A 126 13.12 3.15 14.79
CA LYS A 126 13.42 1.84 15.41
C LYS A 126 12.19 0.94 15.51
N MET A 127 11.02 1.51 15.74
CA MET A 127 9.75 0.78 15.81
C MET A 127 9.34 0.19 14.46
N TYR A 128 9.61 0.89 13.35
CA TYR A 128 9.06 0.55 12.04
C TYR A 128 10.10 0.05 11.03
N ASN A 129 11.36 0.45 11.12
CA ASN A 129 12.42 0.02 10.21
C ASN A 129 13.03 -1.30 10.71
N SER A 130 13.16 -2.26 9.81
CA SER A 130 13.79 -3.57 10.02
C SER A 130 15.29 -3.46 10.28
N ARG A 131 15.88 -4.51 10.85
CA ARG A 131 17.35 -4.60 10.99
C ARG A 131 18.06 -4.50 9.65
N PHE A 132 17.49 -5.09 8.60
CA PHE A 132 18.01 -4.99 7.23
C PHE A 132 18.22 -3.53 6.80
N TRP A 133 17.28 -2.63 7.11
CA TRP A 133 17.42 -1.21 6.77
C TRP A 133 18.53 -0.49 7.57
N TRP A 134 18.71 -0.85 8.84
CA TRP A 134 19.72 -0.26 9.72
C TRP A 134 21.13 -0.72 9.37
N GLU A 135 21.30 -2.01 9.07
CA GLU A 135 22.61 -2.61 8.77
C GLU A 135 23.10 -2.31 7.35
N ASN A 136 22.22 -1.89 6.44
CA ASN A 136 22.54 -1.71 5.03
C ASN A 136 22.30 -0.27 4.52
N PRO A 137 22.90 0.77 5.13
CA PRO A 137 22.73 2.14 4.67
C PRO A 137 23.27 2.38 3.26
N HIS A 138 24.24 1.57 2.82
CA HIS A 138 24.82 1.62 1.47
C HIS A 138 23.83 1.19 0.37
N LEU A 139 22.75 0.49 0.72
CA LEU A 139 21.68 0.07 -0.21
C LEU A 139 20.58 1.12 -0.38
N ARG A 140 20.73 2.30 0.22
CA ARG A 140 19.75 3.38 0.11
C ARG A 140 19.87 4.12 -1.22
N ILE A 141 18.78 4.77 -1.59
CA ILE A 141 18.69 5.61 -2.79
C ILE A 141 19.75 6.70 -2.73
N LYS A 142 20.45 6.91 -3.85
CA LYS A 142 21.35 8.06 -4.03
C LYS A 142 20.61 9.13 -4.82
N ASP A 143 20.62 10.36 -4.32
CA ASP A 143 20.18 11.49 -5.14
C ASP A 143 21.20 11.80 -6.25
N ARG A 144 20.88 12.76 -7.11
CA ARG A 144 21.75 13.16 -8.24
C ARG A 144 23.14 13.65 -7.81
N ASN A 145 23.27 14.12 -6.57
CA ASN A 145 24.54 14.58 -5.99
C ASN A 145 25.28 13.47 -5.25
N GLY A 146 24.81 12.22 -5.34
CA GLY A 146 25.39 11.06 -4.67
C GLY A 146 25.06 10.97 -3.18
N ARG A 147 24.16 11.80 -2.65
CA ARG A 147 23.79 11.76 -1.22
C ARG A 147 22.81 10.64 -0.96
N LEU A 148 23.11 9.83 0.05
CA LEU A 148 22.22 8.77 0.51
C LEU A 148 20.95 9.36 1.11
N GLN A 149 19.82 8.84 0.65
CA GLN A 149 18.49 9.16 1.13
C GLN A 149 18.03 8.13 2.16
N THR A 150 16.84 8.31 2.73
CA THR A 150 16.29 7.37 3.72
C THR A 150 15.91 6.02 3.11
N LYS A 151 15.35 6.03 1.90
CA LYS A 151 14.66 4.90 1.30
C LYS A 151 15.63 3.89 0.67
N LEU A 152 15.29 2.61 0.66
CA LEU A 152 16.10 1.57 -0.01
C LEU A 152 15.94 1.66 -1.53
N SER A 153 16.99 1.38 -2.29
CA SER A 153 16.94 1.37 -3.75
C SER A 153 16.76 -0.03 -4.33
N TYR A 154 15.80 -0.17 -5.23
CA TYR A 154 15.61 -1.39 -6.02
C TYR A 154 16.72 -1.62 -7.06
N ALA A 155 17.67 -0.69 -7.21
CA ALA A 155 18.86 -0.88 -8.03
C ALA A 155 19.73 -2.04 -7.51
N TYR A 156 19.68 -2.31 -6.21
CA TYR A 156 20.49 -3.33 -5.57
C TYR A 156 19.73 -4.68 -5.49
N PRO A 157 20.33 -5.78 -5.99
CA PRO A 157 19.71 -7.10 -5.93
C PRO A 157 19.32 -7.55 -4.53
N GLU A 158 20.04 -7.13 -3.51
CA GLU A 158 19.82 -7.42 -2.09
C GLU A 158 18.48 -6.83 -1.62
N VAL A 159 18.17 -5.59 -2.01
CA VAL A 159 16.88 -4.94 -1.72
C VAL A 159 15.76 -5.67 -2.44
N GLN A 160 15.94 -6.00 -3.72
CA GLN A 160 14.93 -6.78 -4.46
C GLN A 160 14.69 -8.14 -3.79
N LYS A 161 15.74 -8.84 -3.37
CA LYS A 161 15.64 -10.13 -2.68
C LYS A 161 14.89 -10.00 -1.36
N PHE A 162 15.23 -9.03 -0.51
CA PHE A 162 14.53 -8.79 0.75
C PHE A 162 13.02 -8.59 0.54
N LYS A 163 12.64 -7.74 -0.42
CA LYS A 163 11.22 -7.48 -0.75
C LYS A 163 10.52 -8.71 -1.33
N LEU A 164 11.18 -9.47 -2.20
CA LEU A 164 10.64 -10.71 -2.76
C LEU A 164 10.47 -11.80 -1.72
N GLU A 165 11.36 -11.93 -0.73
CA GLU A 165 11.21 -12.92 0.34
C GLU A 165 10.00 -12.60 1.25
N VAL A 166 9.76 -11.33 1.57
CA VAL A 166 8.53 -10.92 2.30
C VAL A 166 7.28 -11.28 1.49
N LEU A 167 7.25 -10.96 0.19
CA LEU A 167 6.10 -11.29 -0.68
C LEU A 167 5.93 -12.80 -0.87
N LYS A 168 7.03 -13.54 -0.96
CA LYS A 168 7.02 -15.01 -1.08
C LYS A 168 6.52 -15.67 0.20
N GLU A 169 6.82 -15.11 1.37
CA GLU A 169 6.31 -15.62 2.64
C GLU A 169 4.77 -15.60 2.71
N MET A 170 4.13 -14.64 2.05
CA MET A 170 2.66 -14.57 1.96
C MET A 170 2.06 -15.80 1.29
N LEU A 171 2.84 -16.51 0.46
CA LEU A 171 2.42 -17.75 -0.16
C LEU A 171 2.34 -18.90 0.84
N ASN A 172 2.82 -18.77 2.07
CA ASN A 172 2.53 -19.75 3.13
C ASN A 172 1.10 -19.62 3.70
N TYR A 173 0.37 -18.60 3.27
CA TYR A 173 -1.03 -18.38 3.60
C TYR A 173 -1.94 -18.75 2.40
N ASP A 174 -3.21 -18.98 2.66
CA ASP A 174 -4.23 -19.16 1.61
C ASP A 174 -4.71 -17.78 1.13
N ILE A 175 -3.88 -17.08 0.37
CA ILE A 175 -4.16 -15.73 -0.12
C ILE A 175 -4.74 -15.76 -1.53
N ASP A 176 -5.52 -14.73 -1.88
CA ASP A 176 -6.14 -14.60 -3.20
C ASP A 176 -5.26 -13.83 -4.20
N GLY A 177 -4.40 -12.96 -3.68
CA GLY A 177 -3.49 -12.14 -4.45
C GLY A 177 -2.54 -11.35 -3.57
N LEU A 178 -1.77 -10.47 -4.18
CA LEU A 178 -0.87 -9.54 -3.49
C LEU A 178 -1.16 -8.12 -3.97
N ASN A 179 -1.03 -7.15 -3.07
CA ASN A 179 -1.02 -5.74 -3.44
C ASN A 179 0.39 -5.14 -3.27
N LEU A 180 0.85 -4.44 -4.30
CA LEU A 180 2.06 -3.62 -4.25
C LEU A 180 1.67 -2.14 -4.23
N ASP A 181 1.75 -1.52 -3.05
CA ASP A 181 1.41 -0.11 -2.88
C ASP A 181 2.61 0.78 -3.21
N PHE A 182 2.70 1.19 -4.47
CA PHE A 182 3.72 2.12 -4.97
C PHE A 182 3.38 3.60 -4.69
N LEU A 183 2.23 3.93 -4.09
CA LEU A 183 2.02 5.27 -3.52
C LEU A 183 2.69 5.41 -2.16
N ARG A 184 2.98 4.30 -1.48
CA ARG A 184 3.60 4.39 -0.15
C ARG A 184 5.10 4.60 -0.27
N HIS A 185 5.42 5.89 -0.18
CA HIS A 185 6.75 6.48 -0.03
C HIS A 185 7.71 6.30 -1.23
N PRO A 186 7.30 6.64 -2.47
CA PRO A 186 8.27 6.85 -3.55
C PRO A 186 9.35 7.88 -3.13
N PRO A 187 10.57 7.84 -3.72
CA PRO A 187 10.98 7.08 -4.90
C PRO A 187 11.42 5.63 -4.62
N PHE A 188 11.66 4.85 -5.68
CA PHE A 188 12.17 3.45 -5.62
C PHE A 188 13.59 3.28 -6.17
N LEU A 189 14.02 4.25 -6.98
CA LEU A 189 15.30 4.29 -7.69
C LEU A 189 15.75 5.75 -7.77
N GLY A 190 17.05 5.99 -7.68
CA GLY A 190 17.67 7.30 -7.84
C GLY A 190 18.79 7.22 -8.86
N TYR A 191 19.97 7.70 -8.46
CA TYR A 191 21.21 7.73 -9.24
C TYR A 191 22.23 6.80 -8.60
N GLU A 192 21.85 5.55 -8.39
CA GLU A 192 22.75 4.54 -7.83
C GLU A 192 23.86 4.16 -8.82
N ASP A 193 25.06 3.87 -8.31
CA ASP A 193 26.24 3.58 -9.13
C ASP A 193 26.00 2.45 -10.15
N PRO A 194 25.36 1.31 -9.79
CA PRO A 194 25.07 0.26 -10.77
C PRO A 194 24.17 0.72 -11.94
N LEU A 195 23.26 1.67 -11.68
CA LEU A 195 22.40 2.22 -12.74
C LEU A 195 23.15 3.21 -13.62
N ILE A 196 23.96 4.09 -13.02
CA ILE A 196 24.79 5.06 -13.75
C ILE A 196 25.76 4.32 -14.66
N GLU A 197 26.53 3.37 -14.13
CA GLU A 197 27.54 2.65 -14.89
C GLU A 197 26.92 1.76 -15.96
N GLY A 198 25.81 1.08 -15.66
CA GLY A 198 25.07 0.31 -16.66
C GLY A 198 24.49 1.18 -17.78
N PHE A 199 23.95 2.37 -17.45
CA PHE A 199 23.46 3.31 -18.45
C PHE A 199 24.61 3.86 -19.32
N LYS A 200 25.74 4.23 -18.71
CA LYS A 200 26.94 4.67 -19.45
C LYS A 200 27.41 3.60 -20.42
N LYS A 201 27.43 2.33 -20.00
CA LYS A 201 27.82 1.20 -20.85
C LYS A 201 26.89 1.02 -22.05
N GLU A 202 25.57 1.22 -21.87
CA GLU A 202 24.59 1.06 -22.96
C GLU A 202 24.51 2.26 -23.90
N TYR A 203 24.64 3.49 -23.38
CA TYR A 203 24.38 4.73 -24.14
C TYR A 203 25.62 5.58 -24.41
N GLY A 204 26.79 5.20 -23.90
CA GLY A 204 28.06 5.91 -24.09
C GLY A 204 28.15 7.28 -23.38
N ARG A 205 27.22 7.60 -22.46
CA ARG A 205 27.21 8.87 -21.70
C ARG A 205 26.58 8.67 -20.32
N SER A 206 26.96 9.51 -19.35
CA SER A 206 26.38 9.52 -18.01
C SER A 206 24.94 10.02 -18.01
N PRO A 207 24.01 9.41 -17.23
CA PRO A 207 22.69 10.00 -17.02
C PRO A 207 22.77 11.31 -16.21
N LEU A 208 23.88 11.57 -15.51
CA LEU A 208 24.14 12.82 -14.81
C LEU A 208 24.39 14.01 -15.75
N ASP A 209 24.64 13.75 -17.04
CA ASP A 209 24.80 14.79 -18.06
C ASP A 209 23.49 15.07 -18.81
N LEU A 210 22.40 14.37 -18.46
CA LEU A 210 21.11 14.44 -19.15
C LEU A 210 20.05 15.10 -18.27
N PRO A 211 18.99 15.70 -18.86
CA PRO A 211 17.80 16.09 -18.12
C PRO A 211 17.22 14.91 -17.33
N GLU A 212 16.64 15.16 -16.15
CA GLU A 212 16.10 14.09 -15.30
C GLU A 212 14.95 13.31 -15.96
N ASP A 213 14.27 13.95 -16.90
CA ASP A 213 13.18 13.39 -17.69
C ASP A 213 13.63 12.84 -19.06
N ASP A 214 14.94 12.69 -19.29
CA ASP A 214 15.44 12.01 -20.49
C ASP A 214 14.81 10.61 -20.59
N ARG A 215 14.11 10.37 -21.71
CA ARG A 215 13.31 9.16 -21.89
C ARG A 215 14.14 7.89 -21.85
N ARG A 216 15.42 7.93 -22.25
CA ARG A 216 16.31 6.76 -22.18
C ARG A 216 16.61 6.43 -20.73
N TRP A 217 16.92 7.44 -19.92
CA TRP A 217 17.17 7.26 -18.49
C TRP A 217 15.94 6.73 -17.75
N LEU A 218 14.77 7.32 -17.99
CA LEU A 218 13.53 6.86 -17.38
C LEU A 218 13.18 5.41 -17.79
N ARG A 219 13.34 5.05 -19.08
CA ARG A 219 13.16 3.67 -19.56
C ARG A 219 14.16 2.71 -18.91
N TYR A 220 15.43 3.13 -18.76
CA TYR A 220 16.46 2.31 -18.15
C TYR A 220 16.12 1.98 -16.69
N LYS A 221 15.72 2.99 -15.89
CA LYS A 221 15.18 2.76 -14.54
C LYS A 221 13.97 1.84 -14.56
N ALA A 222 13.05 2.04 -15.51
CA ALA A 222 11.83 1.24 -15.56
C ALA A 222 12.05 -0.24 -15.87
N ARG A 223 13.16 -0.60 -16.56
CA ARG A 223 13.56 -2.00 -16.76
C ARG A 223 13.86 -2.71 -15.44
N VAL A 224 14.41 -1.99 -14.45
CA VAL A 224 14.74 -2.56 -13.14
C VAL A 224 13.47 -2.99 -12.41
N MET A 225 12.49 -2.09 -12.29
CA MET A 225 11.21 -2.41 -11.64
C MET A 225 10.40 -3.43 -12.44
N THR A 226 10.43 -3.38 -13.77
CA THR A 226 9.80 -4.41 -14.61
C THR A 226 10.44 -5.78 -14.38
N GLY A 227 11.76 -5.84 -14.25
CA GLY A 227 12.47 -7.07 -13.88
C GLY A 227 12.09 -7.60 -12.49
N PHE A 228 11.84 -6.71 -11.53
CA PHE A 228 11.28 -7.08 -10.23
C PHE A 228 9.88 -7.70 -10.38
N MET A 229 8.99 -7.09 -11.18
CA MET A 229 7.65 -7.61 -11.45
C MET A 229 7.69 -8.99 -12.13
N TRP A 230 8.61 -9.21 -13.08
CA TRP A 230 8.83 -10.54 -13.68
C TRP A 230 9.25 -11.59 -12.66
N LYS A 231 10.19 -11.26 -11.77
CA LYS A 231 10.62 -12.18 -10.71
C LYS A 231 9.45 -12.56 -9.80
N LEU A 232 8.64 -11.59 -9.39
CA LEU A 232 7.47 -11.83 -8.56
C LEU A 232 6.43 -12.69 -9.29
N ARG A 233 6.06 -12.33 -10.52
CA ARG A 233 5.08 -13.08 -11.32
C ARG A 233 5.51 -14.54 -11.47
N ARG A 234 6.79 -14.79 -11.76
CA ARG A 234 7.36 -16.14 -11.84
C ARG A 234 7.24 -16.90 -10.51
N ILE A 235 7.57 -16.28 -9.38
CA ILE A 235 7.41 -16.89 -8.05
C ILE A 235 5.96 -17.31 -7.81
N LEU A 236 4.99 -16.45 -8.15
CA LEU A 236 3.56 -16.77 -8.01
C LEU A 236 3.10 -17.87 -8.97
N ASP A 237 3.57 -17.86 -10.22
CA ASP A 237 3.20 -18.86 -11.22
C ASP A 237 3.74 -20.23 -10.88
N ASP A 238 4.94 -20.30 -10.28
CA ASP A 238 5.52 -21.55 -9.81
C ASP A 238 4.68 -22.15 -8.66
N VAL A 239 4.22 -21.33 -7.70
CA VAL A 239 3.32 -21.80 -6.63
C VAL A 239 1.93 -22.15 -7.14
N GLN A 240 1.44 -21.44 -8.18
CA GLN A 240 0.16 -21.75 -8.81
C GLN A 240 0.14 -23.18 -9.39
N LYS A 241 1.26 -23.66 -9.96
CA LYS A 241 1.34 -25.03 -10.50
C LYS A 241 1.01 -26.09 -9.45
N ASP A 242 1.38 -25.84 -8.20
CA ASP A 242 1.16 -26.76 -7.08
C ASP A 242 -0.26 -26.62 -6.50
N ARG A 243 -0.83 -25.41 -6.50
CA ARG A 243 -2.12 -25.11 -5.84
C ARG A 243 -3.34 -25.08 -6.75
N GLY A 244 -3.15 -25.04 -8.07
CA GLY A 244 -4.24 -24.92 -9.04
C GLY A 244 -4.98 -23.57 -9.05
N LYS A 245 -4.59 -22.61 -8.21
CA LYS A 245 -5.19 -21.27 -8.10
C LYS A 245 -4.14 -20.20 -8.43
N ARG A 246 -4.46 -19.32 -9.39
CA ARG A 246 -3.62 -18.17 -9.73
C ARG A 246 -3.77 -17.08 -8.68
N SER A 247 -2.67 -16.70 -8.03
CA SER A 247 -2.64 -15.48 -7.21
C SER A 247 -2.59 -14.24 -8.10
N GLU A 248 -3.54 -13.34 -7.88
CA GLU A 248 -3.63 -12.05 -8.59
C GLU A 248 -2.58 -11.05 -8.06
N ILE A 249 -2.21 -10.06 -8.87
CA ILE A 249 -1.40 -8.92 -8.43
C ILE A 249 -2.18 -7.63 -8.67
N SER A 250 -2.45 -6.88 -7.60
CA SER A 250 -2.86 -5.47 -7.70
C SER A 250 -1.67 -4.54 -7.48
N VAL A 251 -1.66 -3.40 -8.17
CA VAL A 251 -0.70 -2.32 -7.93
C VAL A 251 -1.43 -1.01 -7.71
N ARG A 252 -1.00 -0.22 -6.73
CA ARG A 252 -1.48 1.15 -6.53
C ARG A 252 -0.42 2.14 -7.02
N VAL A 253 -0.78 3.00 -7.96
CA VAL A 253 0.14 3.94 -8.64
C VAL A 253 -0.44 5.35 -8.71
N ASP A 254 0.44 6.35 -8.66
CA ASP A 254 0.03 7.74 -8.75
C ASP A 254 -0.48 8.01 -10.16
N HIS A 255 -1.47 8.87 -10.31
CA HIS A 255 -2.02 9.21 -11.62
C HIS A 255 -1.02 9.97 -12.52
N ARG A 256 0.04 10.53 -11.93
CA ARG A 256 1.15 11.23 -12.60
C ARG A 256 2.49 10.67 -12.14
N TYR A 257 3.53 10.99 -12.89
CA TYR A 257 4.95 10.79 -12.53
C TYR A 257 5.41 9.36 -12.17
N TYR A 258 4.53 8.35 -12.16
CA TYR A 258 4.87 6.95 -11.88
C TYR A 258 5.99 6.43 -12.79
N PHE A 259 6.03 6.85 -14.05
CA PHE A 259 7.12 6.49 -14.96
C PHE A 259 8.48 7.08 -14.53
N LYS A 260 8.50 8.28 -13.93
CA LYS A 260 9.73 8.87 -13.37
C LYS A 260 10.25 8.06 -12.18
N GLN A 261 9.33 7.39 -11.46
CA GLN A 261 9.63 6.46 -10.37
C GLN A 261 10.07 5.07 -10.85
N GLY A 262 10.20 4.86 -12.18
CA GLY A 262 10.57 3.58 -12.77
C GLY A 262 9.41 2.60 -12.95
N LEU A 263 8.16 3.05 -12.84
CA LEU A 263 7.00 2.16 -12.98
C LEU A 263 6.49 2.20 -14.43
N ASP A 264 6.71 1.14 -15.20
CA ASP A 264 6.18 1.00 -16.57
C ASP A 264 4.83 0.25 -16.55
N VAL A 265 3.82 0.91 -15.98
CA VAL A 265 2.48 0.33 -15.78
C VAL A 265 1.88 -0.19 -17.08
N SER A 266 2.05 0.56 -18.18
CA SER A 266 1.57 0.13 -19.50
C SER A 266 2.21 -1.19 -19.95
N ARG A 267 3.52 -1.35 -19.74
CA ARG A 267 4.19 -2.62 -20.04
C ARG A 267 3.74 -3.74 -19.12
N TRP A 268 3.58 -3.48 -17.83
CA TRP A 268 3.12 -4.49 -16.87
C TRP A 268 1.73 -5.02 -17.22
N ILE A 269 0.81 -4.15 -17.66
CA ILE A 269 -0.51 -4.54 -18.15
C ILE A 269 -0.36 -5.40 -19.42
N ARG A 270 0.35 -4.92 -20.44
CA ARG A 270 0.50 -5.63 -21.73
C ARG A 270 1.14 -7.02 -21.58
N GLU A 271 2.07 -7.17 -20.64
CA GLU A 271 2.77 -8.43 -20.39
C GLU A 271 2.06 -9.32 -19.36
N GLY A 272 0.88 -8.93 -18.86
CA GLY A 272 0.11 -9.73 -17.89
C GLY A 272 0.78 -9.86 -16.51
N LEU A 273 1.61 -8.89 -16.13
CA LEU A 273 2.31 -8.87 -14.84
C LEU A 273 1.45 -8.32 -13.71
N VAL A 274 0.37 -7.63 -14.03
CA VAL A 274 -0.60 -7.08 -13.09
C VAL A 274 -2.01 -7.40 -13.55
N ASP A 275 -2.88 -7.66 -12.59
CA ASP A 275 -4.28 -8.03 -12.81
C ASP A 275 -5.22 -6.89 -12.48
N LYS A 276 -4.80 -6.01 -11.57
CA LYS A 276 -5.57 -4.83 -11.15
C LYS A 276 -4.65 -3.63 -11.03
N VAL A 277 -5.04 -2.51 -11.62
CA VAL A 277 -4.34 -1.23 -11.47
C VAL A 277 -5.27 -0.27 -10.73
N ILE A 278 -4.80 0.21 -9.58
CA ILE A 278 -5.46 1.22 -8.78
C ILE A 278 -4.73 2.55 -9.02
N VAL A 279 -5.45 3.52 -9.57
CA VAL A 279 -4.89 4.84 -9.87
C VAL A 279 -5.37 5.84 -8.81
N SER A 280 -4.45 6.51 -8.14
CA SER A 280 -4.73 7.42 -7.03
C SER A 280 -3.90 8.71 -7.13
N GLU A 281 -4.20 9.68 -6.27
CA GLU A 281 -3.29 10.79 -5.96
C GLU A 281 -2.49 10.45 -4.70
N HIS A 282 -1.19 10.74 -4.70
CA HIS A 282 -0.36 10.70 -3.51
C HIS A 282 -0.68 11.86 -2.55
N GLY A 283 -0.95 11.53 -1.28
CA GLY A 283 -1.16 12.52 -0.22
C GLY A 283 -2.57 12.45 0.33
N LEU A 284 -3.25 13.61 0.38
CA LEU A 284 -4.63 13.75 0.85
C LEU A 284 -5.65 13.46 -0.28
N GLY A 285 -6.90 13.26 0.12
CA GLY A 285 -8.05 13.05 -0.73
C GLY A 285 -8.64 14.31 -1.34
N GLY A 286 -9.76 14.13 -2.05
CA GLY A 286 -10.49 15.22 -2.69
C GLY A 286 -9.99 15.59 -4.10
N PHE A 287 -8.84 15.09 -4.53
CA PHE A 287 -8.30 15.35 -5.87
C PHE A 287 -9.14 14.71 -6.96
N VAL A 288 -9.16 15.35 -8.12
CA VAL A 288 -9.92 14.91 -9.29
C VAL A 288 -8.98 14.87 -10.48
N PHE A 289 -8.85 13.70 -11.09
CA PHE A 289 -8.06 13.50 -12.30
C PHE A 289 -8.79 12.57 -13.27
N SER A 290 -8.36 12.58 -14.54
CA SER A 290 -8.93 11.71 -15.56
C SER A 290 -8.29 10.33 -15.53
N LEU A 291 -9.12 9.30 -15.66
CA LEU A 291 -8.67 7.91 -15.81
C LEU A 291 -8.42 7.52 -17.26
N ARG A 292 -8.80 8.36 -18.24
CA ARG A 292 -8.71 8.03 -19.67
C ARG A 292 -7.37 7.43 -20.11
N PRO A 293 -6.20 7.94 -19.69
CA PRO A 293 -4.92 7.34 -20.08
C PRO A 293 -4.79 5.88 -19.63
N PHE A 294 -5.33 5.53 -18.47
CA PHE A 294 -5.27 4.17 -17.93
C PHE A 294 -6.38 3.29 -18.51
N VAL A 295 -7.55 3.86 -18.80
CA VAL A 295 -8.62 3.15 -19.54
C VAL A 295 -8.10 2.67 -20.88
N GLU A 296 -7.38 3.51 -21.63
CA GLU A 296 -6.78 3.09 -22.91
C GLU A 296 -5.68 2.03 -22.72
N MET A 297 -5.00 1.99 -21.57
CA MET A 297 -4.01 0.94 -21.29
C MET A 297 -4.65 -0.42 -20.96
N THR A 298 -5.81 -0.44 -20.31
CA THR A 298 -6.50 -1.67 -19.90
C THR A 298 -7.54 -2.14 -20.92
N LYS A 299 -7.94 -1.29 -21.86
CA LYS A 299 -8.97 -1.58 -22.86
C LYS A 299 -8.71 -2.87 -23.63
N GLY A 300 -9.71 -3.77 -23.59
CA GLY A 300 -9.66 -5.06 -24.30
C GLY A 300 -8.75 -6.10 -23.66
N GLY A 301 -8.09 -5.78 -22.54
CA GLY A 301 -7.31 -6.73 -21.74
C GLY A 301 -8.06 -7.19 -20.48
N PRO A 302 -7.52 -8.19 -19.77
CA PRO A 302 -8.12 -8.72 -18.54
C PRO A 302 -7.79 -7.90 -17.29
N CYS A 303 -6.93 -6.88 -17.39
CA CYS A 303 -6.53 -6.06 -16.25
C CYS A 303 -7.66 -5.09 -15.86
N GLU A 304 -8.14 -5.20 -14.62
CA GLU A 304 -9.18 -4.32 -14.10
C GLU A 304 -8.59 -2.97 -13.67
N LEU A 305 -9.36 -1.90 -13.86
CA LEU A 305 -8.97 -0.53 -13.51
C LEU A 305 -9.84 0.02 -12.37
N TYR A 306 -9.19 0.43 -11.29
CA TYR A 306 -9.85 1.01 -10.12
C TYR A 306 -9.45 2.48 -9.95
N PHE A 307 -10.43 3.32 -9.66
CA PHE A 307 -10.14 4.63 -9.08
C PHE A 307 -9.86 4.46 -7.59
N GLY A 308 -8.68 4.83 -7.12
CA GLY A 308 -8.36 4.78 -5.70
C GLY A 308 -8.59 6.12 -5.00
N GLU A 309 -9.57 6.14 -4.10
CA GLU A 309 -9.92 7.25 -3.23
C GLU A 309 -9.08 7.24 -1.97
N GLU A 310 -8.37 8.34 -1.73
CA GLU A 310 -7.90 8.68 -0.39
C GLU A 310 -9.06 9.33 0.37
N ALA A 311 -9.50 8.70 1.45
CA ALA A 311 -10.63 9.20 2.22
C ALA A 311 -10.29 10.48 2.97
N VAL A 312 -9.06 10.62 3.47
CA VAL A 312 -8.66 11.73 4.34
C VAL A 312 -8.34 12.96 3.50
N CYS A 313 -9.18 13.99 3.59
CA CYS A 313 -9.06 15.22 2.80
C CYS A 313 -8.24 16.33 3.50
N SER A 314 -8.14 16.29 4.83
CA SER A 314 -7.33 17.24 5.60
C SER A 314 -6.89 16.64 6.94
N GLY A 315 -5.84 17.23 7.50
CA GLY A 315 -5.24 16.83 8.76
C GLY A 315 -3.94 16.03 8.57
N HIS A 316 -3.45 15.47 9.67
CA HIS A 316 -2.20 14.72 9.71
C HIS A 316 -2.26 13.62 10.78
N ASP A 317 -1.29 12.71 10.68
CA ASP A 317 -1.02 11.71 11.71
C ASP A 317 -0.73 12.40 13.03
N LEU A 318 -1.28 11.87 14.13
CA LEU A 318 -1.09 12.45 15.44
C LEU A 318 0.40 12.57 15.78
N THR A 319 0.84 13.76 16.20
CA THR A 319 2.21 13.96 16.71
C THR A 319 2.33 13.51 18.16
N PRO A 320 3.57 13.26 18.67
CA PRO A 320 3.78 12.98 20.09
C PRO A 320 3.21 14.04 21.02
N GLU A 321 3.30 15.33 20.64
CA GLU A 321 2.80 16.41 21.48
C GLU A 321 1.27 16.46 21.49
N GLU A 322 0.63 16.36 20.32
CA GLU A 322 -0.84 16.31 20.25
C GLU A 322 -1.40 15.10 21.01
N ASP A 323 -0.74 13.94 20.95
CA ASP A 323 -1.13 12.77 21.73
C ASP A 323 -1.08 13.03 23.24
N ARG A 324 -0.04 13.73 23.73
CA ARG A 324 0.06 14.15 25.14
C ARG A 324 -1.02 15.15 25.52
N LEU A 325 -1.30 16.13 24.67
CA LEU A 325 -2.32 17.14 24.94
C LEU A 325 -3.74 16.55 24.97
N LEU A 326 -4.05 15.61 24.06
CA LEU A 326 -5.29 14.83 24.10
C LEU A 326 -5.40 14.02 25.40
N ALA A 327 -4.33 13.34 25.81
CA ALA A 327 -4.30 12.57 27.05
C ALA A 327 -4.61 13.42 28.29
N GLN A 328 -4.18 14.68 28.27
CA GLN A 328 -4.37 15.66 29.34
C GLN A 328 -5.72 16.39 29.24
N GLY A 329 -6.54 16.12 28.21
CA GLY A 329 -7.79 16.84 27.95
C GLY A 329 -7.60 18.32 27.58
N LYS A 330 -6.38 18.71 27.16
CA LYS A 330 -6.05 20.10 26.78
C LYS A 330 -6.48 20.46 25.35
N ILE A 331 -6.60 19.45 24.50
CA ILE A 331 -7.20 19.55 23.16
C ILE A 331 -8.18 18.39 22.97
N THR A 332 -9.00 18.48 21.94
CA THR A 332 -9.97 17.47 21.51
C THR A 332 -9.67 17.00 20.09
N GLU A 333 -10.31 15.92 19.64
CA GLU A 333 -10.20 15.46 18.24
C GLU A 333 -10.64 16.54 17.23
N SER A 334 -11.55 17.44 17.63
CA SER A 334 -12.00 18.54 16.76
C SER A 334 -10.89 19.56 16.47
N ASP A 335 -9.95 19.74 17.41
CA ASP A 335 -8.81 20.66 17.26
C ASP A 335 -7.80 20.17 16.21
N LEU A 336 -7.81 18.87 15.88
CA LEU A 336 -6.93 18.28 14.87
C LEU A 336 -7.39 18.53 13.43
N ARG A 337 -8.60 19.09 13.24
CA ARG A 337 -9.16 19.53 11.95
C ARG A 337 -9.08 18.46 10.84
N ARG A 338 -9.27 17.20 11.23
CA ARG A 338 -9.30 16.06 10.30
C ARG A 338 -10.63 16.01 9.58
N ARG A 339 -10.60 15.82 8.26
CA ARG A 339 -11.80 15.62 7.44
C ARG A 339 -11.64 14.38 6.59
N LYS A 340 -12.72 13.60 6.47
CA LYS A 340 -12.86 12.55 5.46
C LYS A 340 -13.91 12.91 4.42
N LEU A 341 -13.87 12.25 3.26
CA LEU A 341 -14.95 12.29 2.28
C LEU A 341 -16.27 11.85 2.91
N SER A 342 -17.31 12.62 2.67
CA SER A 342 -18.69 12.24 2.99
C SER A 342 -19.20 11.18 2.00
N LEU A 343 -20.26 10.47 2.37
CA LEU A 343 -20.91 9.50 1.49
C LEU A 343 -21.44 10.15 0.20
N LYS A 344 -21.91 11.40 0.27
CA LYS A 344 -22.33 12.19 -0.90
C LYS A 344 -21.16 12.45 -1.85
N GLU A 345 -20.03 12.89 -1.32
CA GLU A 345 -18.81 13.07 -2.11
C GLU A 345 -18.38 11.75 -2.76
N TYR A 346 -18.30 10.64 -2.02
CA TYR A 346 -18.00 9.33 -2.59
C TYR A 346 -18.95 8.95 -3.74
N CYS A 347 -20.26 9.17 -3.57
CA CYS A 347 -21.27 8.85 -4.56
C CYS A 347 -21.12 9.67 -5.86
N GLU A 348 -21.00 10.99 -5.75
CA GLU A 348 -20.81 11.89 -6.89
C GLU A 348 -19.53 11.55 -7.66
N ARG A 349 -18.47 11.29 -6.92
CA ARG A 349 -17.14 10.96 -7.42
C ARG A 349 -17.12 9.59 -8.11
N ALA A 350 -17.70 8.55 -7.49
CA ALA A 350 -17.82 7.22 -8.10
C ALA A 350 -18.58 7.25 -9.44
N LEU A 351 -19.70 7.98 -9.54
CA LEU A 351 -20.44 8.11 -10.81
C LEU A 351 -19.57 8.70 -11.93
N ARG A 352 -18.71 9.67 -11.61
CA ARG A 352 -17.79 10.27 -12.56
C ARG A 352 -16.83 9.24 -13.14
N TRP A 353 -16.16 8.45 -12.30
CA TRP A 353 -15.14 7.52 -12.79
C TRP A 353 -15.72 6.26 -13.41
N TYR A 354 -16.89 5.81 -12.96
CA TYR A 354 -17.63 4.77 -13.69
C TYR A 354 -18.01 5.23 -15.10
N LYS A 355 -18.33 6.52 -15.29
CA LYS A 355 -18.55 7.08 -16.63
C LYS A 355 -17.27 7.17 -17.45
N GLU A 356 -16.11 7.36 -16.82
CA GLU A 356 -14.81 7.37 -17.53
C GLU A 356 -14.31 5.97 -17.88
N GLY A 357 -14.78 4.92 -17.21
CA GLY A 357 -14.44 3.52 -17.54
C GLY A 357 -13.84 2.72 -16.39
N ALA A 358 -13.91 3.20 -15.14
CA ALA A 358 -13.46 2.41 -13.99
C ALA A 358 -14.32 1.14 -13.79
N ASP A 359 -13.66 0.03 -13.48
CA ASP A 359 -14.29 -1.26 -13.14
C ASP A 359 -14.77 -1.31 -11.68
N GLY A 360 -14.16 -0.48 -10.83
CA GLY A 360 -14.52 -0.37 -9.43
C GLY A 360 -13.92 0.87 -8.75
N VAL A 361 -14.17 0.98 -7.45
CA VAL A 361 -13.55 1.97 -6.57
C VAL A 361 -12.68 1.25 -5.56
N HIS A 362 -11.50 1.79 -5.32
CA HIS A 362 -10.63 1.41 -4.23
C HIS A 362 -10.70 2.49 -3.14
N ILE A 363 -10.84 2.09 -1.88
CA ILE A 363 -10.97 3.01 -0.74
C ILE A 363 -9.78 2.85 0.18
N PHE A 364 -9.02 3.92 0.36
CA PHE A 364 -7.85 3.99 1.24
C PHE A 364 -8.15 4.85 2.48
N ASN A 365 -7.66 4.44 3.66
CA ASN A 365 -7.85 5.10 4.96
C ASN A 365 -9.30 5.20 5.49
N ASP A 366 -10.22 4.38 4.99
CA ASP A 366 -11.60 4.31 5.50
C ASP A 366 -12.18 2.89 5.56
N PRO A 367 -11.48 1.93 6.20
CA PRO A 367 -11.82 0.51 6.13
C PRO A 367 -13.11 0.12 6.88
N HIS A 368 -13.74 1.06 7.60
CA HIS A 368 -14.94 0.78 8.41
C HIS A 368 -16.22 1.45 7.90
N ASN A 369 -16.20 2.04 6.70
CA ASN A 369 -17.33 2.77 6.13
C ASN A 369 -18.37 1.85 5.45
N ARG A 370 -19.12 1.10 6.27
CA ARG A 370 -20.13 0.13 5.78
C ARG A 370 -21.18 0.75 4.87
N GLU A 371 -21.56 2.00 5.10
CA GLU A 371 -22.56 2.68 4.27
C GLU A 371 -22.06 2.88 2.84
N ALA A 372 -20.83 3.39 2.68
CA ALA A 372 -20.18 3.49 1.38
C ALA A 372 -20.08 2.11 0.71
N PHE A 373 -19.69 1.07 1.46
CA PHE A 373 -19.53 -0.28 0.93
C PHE A 373 -20.84 -0.89 0.41
N LYS A 374 -21.98 -0.52 0.98
CA LYS A 374 -23.32 -0.99 0.55
C LYS A 374 -23.87 -0.27 -0.67
N ILE A 375 -23.31 0.89 -1.03
CA ILE A 375 -23.86 1.78 -2.06
C ILE A 375 -22.95 1.85 -3.29
N LEU A 376 -21.64 2.06 -3.11
CA LEU A 376 -20.75 2.46 -4.20
C LEU A 376 -20.56 1.39 -5.29
N GLY A 377 -20.88 0.13 -5.03
CA GLY A 377 -20.86 -0.92 -6.05
C GLY A 377 -22.12 -0.99 -6.93
N ASP A 378 -23.11 -0.11 -6.74
CA ASP A 378 -24.35 -0.14 -7.52
C ASP A 378 -24.77 1.27 -7.98
N LEU A 379 -24.74 1.49 -9.29
CA LEU A 379 -25.13 2.78 -9.90
C LEU A 379 -26.57 3.21 -9.56
N GLY A 380 -27.49 2.26 -9.40
CA GLY A 380 -28.87 2.52 -9.00
C GLY A 380 -28.93 3.03 -7.57
N LYS A 381 -28.26 2.35 -6.63
CA LYS A 381 -28.18 2.78 -5.23
C LYS A 381 -27.49 4.14 -5.08
N ILE A 382 -26.42 4.40 -5.84
CA ILE A 382 -25.76 5.71 -5.82
C ILE A 382 -26.72 6.81 -6.27
N ARG A 383 -27.41 6.63 -7.40
CA ARG A 383 -28.39 7.61 -7.91
C ARG A 383 -29.60 7.77 -7.01
N GLU A 384 -30.02 6.71 -6.34
CA GLU A 384 -31.09 6.78 -5.35
C GLU A 384 -30.67 7.59 -4.12
N PHE A 385 -29.47 7.32 -3.57
CA PHE A 385 -28.91 8.08 -2.46
C PHE A 385 -28.83 9.58 -2.81
N LEU A 386 -28.22 9.93 -3.95
CA LEU A 386 -28.05 11.32 -4.37
C LEU A 386 -29.36 12.06 -4.69
N ARG A 387 -30.46 11.36 -4.98
CA ARG A 387 -31.78 12.01 -5.16
C ARG A 387 -32.45 12.36 -3.84
N ARG A 388 -32.06 11.70 -2.74
CA ARG A 388 -32.65 11.87 -1.41
C ARG A 388 -31.87 12.87 -0.53
N THR A 389 -30.69 13.32 -0.98
CA THR A 389 -29.72 14.16 -0.24
C THR A 389 -29.23 15.32 -1.06
#